data_AF-A0A942MZN2-F1
#
_entry.id   AF-A0A942MZN2-F1
#
_cell.length_a   1.000
_cell.length_b   1.000
_cell.length_c   1.000
_cell.angle_alpha   90.00
_cell.angle_beta   90.00
_cell.angle_gamma   90.00
#
_symmetry.space_group_name_H-M   'P 1'
#
loop_
_entity.id
_entity.type
_entity.pdbx_description
1 polymer ?
#
loop_
_entity_poly.entity_id
_entity_poly.type
_entity_poly.pdbx_seq_one_letter_code
_entity_poly.pdbx_strand_id
1 'polypeptide(L)'
;MIFLHSKQIYDKLNTTKLNKLKNNLFEAAFNYARIRADWYFMDGAEKRANDEARTRAHDTFIDCCNILSREMIKAGENADWRLYLGNDRKEIGDFACYLHCFVGLNER
;
A
#
# COMPACT_ATOMS: atom_id res chain seq x y z
N MET A 1 11.51 -12.55 3.98
CA MET A 1 10.38 -13.24 3.32
C MET A 1 9.39 -12.27 2.67
N ILE A 2 9.08 -11.11 3.27
CA ILE A 2 8.07 -10.14 2.79
C ILE A 2 8.41 -9.45 1.44
N PHE A 3 9.69 -9.20 1.13
CA PHE A 3 10.09 -8.49 -0.10
C PHE A 3 9.63 -9.19 -1.39
N LEU A 4 9.90 -10.50 -1.52
CA LEU A 4 9.54 -11.26 -2.72
C LEU A 4 8.01 -11.33 -2.91
N HIS A 5 7.29 -11.51 -1.80
CA HIS A 5 5.82 -11.52 -1.77
C HIS A 5 5.28 -10.16 -2.24
N SER A 6 5.85 -9.07 -1.72
CA SER A 6 5.48 -7.70 -2.11
C SER A 6 5.73 -7.43 -3.59
N LYS A 7 6.85 -7.91 -4.14
CA LYS A 7 7.17 -7.76 -5.57
C LYS A 7 6.19 -8.54 -6.45
N GLN A 8 5.85 -9.76 -6.07
CA GLN A 8 4.84 -10.56 -6.79
C GLN A 8 3.46 -9.89 -6.77
N ILE A 9 3.06 -9.32 -5.63
CA ILE A 9 1.80 -8.55 -5.55
C ILE A 9 1.89 -7.31 -6.46
N TYR A 10 2.98 -6.55 -6.41
CA TYR A 10 3.19 -5.40 -7.29
C TYR A 10 3.08 -5.76 -8.78
N ASP A 11 3.66 -6.88 -9.19
CA ASP A 11 3.56 -7.35 -10.57
C ASP A 11 2.13 -7.71 -10.95
N LYS A 12 1.38 -8.37 -10.05
CA LYS A 12 -0.05 -8.63 -10.26
C LYS A 12 -0.85 -7.32 -10.36
N LEU A 13 -0.58 -6.34 -9.50
CA LEU A 13 -1.25 -5.02 -9.56
C LEU A 13 -1.04 -4.32 -10.91
N ASN A 14 0.10 -4.51 -11.57
CA ASN A 14 0.35 -3.91 -12.89
C ASN A 14 -0.35 -4.63 -14.05
N THR A 15 -0.96 -5.81 -13.81
CA THR A 15 -1.74 -6.52 -14.84
C THR A 15 -3.18 -6.04 -14.94
N THR A 16 -3.71 -5.33 -13.92
CA THR A 16 -5.08 -4.82 -13.92
C THR A 16 -5.29 -3.74 -14.98
N LYS A 17 -6.48 -3.72 -15.61
CA LYS A 17 -6.89 -2.62 -16.50
C LYS A 17 -7.50 -1.44 -15.73
N LEU A 18 -7.75 -1.59 -14.42
CA LEU A 18 -8.37 -0.60 -13.55
C LEU A 18 -7.37 0.49 -13.10
N ASN A 19 -6.73 1.16 -14.07
CA ASN A 19 -5.61 2.08 -13.82
C ASN A 19 -5.92 3.18 -12.81
N LYS A 20 -7.14 3.74 -12.81
CA LYS A 20 -7.53 4.77 -11.83
C LYS A 20 -7.49 4.25 -10.39
N LEU A 21 -8.02 3.04 -10.15
CA LEU A 21 -8.04 2.44 -8.81
C LEU A 21 -6.64 1.99 -8.38
N LYS A 22 -5.84 1.46 -9.31
CA LYS A 22 -4.42 1.14 -9.09
C LYS A 22 -3.64 2.39 -8.69
N ASN A 23 -3.83 3.51 -9.38
CA ASN A 23 -3.13 4.75 -9.07
C ASN A 23 -3.56 5.31 -7.71
N ASN A 24 -4.86 5.29 -7.38
CA ASN A 24 -5.33 5.67 -6.05
C ASN A 24 -4.68 4.83 -4.93
N LEU A 25 -4.54 3.52 -5.16
CA LEU A 25 -3.84 2.62 -4.23
C LEU A 25 -2.37 3.02 -4.07
N PHE A 26 -1.67 3.30 -5.17
CA PHE A 26 -0.27 3.73 -5.12
C PHE A 26 -0.11 5.08 -4.42
N GLU A 27 -0.94 6.07 -4.71
CA GLU A 27 -0.93 7.36 -4.03
C GLU A 27 -1.16 7.23 -2.52
N ALA A 28 -2.14 6.41 -2.11
CA ALA A 28 -2.40 6.12 -0.70
C ALA A 28 -1.21 5.41 -0.04
N ALA A 29 -0.60 4.45 -0.73
CA ALA A 29 0.61 3.76 -0.27
C ALA A 29 1.77 4.74 -0.05
N PHE A 30 2.01 5.65 -1.00
CA PHE A 30 3.11 6.60 -0.94
C PHE A 30 2.91 7.61 0.18
N ASN A 31 1.68 8.09 0.38
CA ASN A 31 1.38 8.99 1.48
C ASN A 31 1.67 8.33 2.84
N TYR A 32 1.24 7.09 3.03
CA TYR A 32 1.54 6.36 4.26
C TYR A 32 3.03 6.02 4.40
N ALA A 33 3.69 5.59 3.32
CA ALA A 33 5.11 5.26 3.31
C ALA A 33 5.98 6.48 3.66
N ARG A 34 5.62 7.67 3.17
CA ARG A 34 6.26 8.93 3.54
C ARG A 34 6.14 9.21 5.03
N ILE A 35 4.93 9.14 5.60
CA ILE A 35 4.72 9.32 7.05
C ILE A 35 5.57 8.31 7.84
N ARG A 36 5.67 7.07 7.38
CA ARG A 36 6.49 6.02 8.02
C ARG A 36 7.98 6.30 7.95
N ALA A 37 8.47 6.87 6.84
CA ALA A 37 9.86 7.30 6.70
C ALA A 37 10.14 8.48 7.63
N ASP A 38 9.26 9.49 7.63
CA ASP A 38 9.38 10.69 8.46
C ASP A 38 9.32 10.35 9.97
N TRP A 39 8.57 9.31 10.34
CA TRP A 39 8.46 8.80 11.72
C TRP A 39 9.82 8.50 12.36
N TYR A 40 10.85 8.20 11.56
CA TYR A 40 12.22 7.98 12.05
C TYR A 40 12.81 9.25 12.69
N PHE A 41 12.53 10.42 12.11
CA PHE A 41 13.08 11.70 12.56
C PHE A 41 12.28 12.36 13.69
N MET A 42 11.07 11.88 13.96
CA MET A 42 10.18 12.45 14.97
C MET A 42 10.55 12.05 16.40
N ASP A 43 10.45 13.00 17.33
CA ASP A 43 10.52 12.74 18.76
C ASP A 43 9.21 12.12 19.32
N GLY A 44 9.16 11.87 20.64
CA GLY A 44 7.99 11.27 21.27
C GLY A 44 6.74 12.16 21.27
N ALA A 45 6.90 13.48 21.34
CA ALA A 45 5.77 14.42 21.29
C ALA A 45 5.23 14.54 19.86
N GLU A 46 6.11 14.66 18.87
CA GLU A 46 5.76 14.70 17.45
C GLU A 46 5.09 13.42 17.00
N LYS A 47 5.58 12.25 17.42
CA LYS A 47 4.94 10.95 17.15
C LYS A 47 3.51 10.90 17.68
N ARG A 48 3.27 11.36 18.91
CA ARG A 48 1.92 11.40 19.49
C ARG A 48 1.00 12.34 18.72
N ALA A 49 1.49 13.52 18.32
CA ALA A 49 0.71 14.48 17.53
C ALA A 49 0.36 13.96 16.13
N ASN A 50 1.22 13.12 15.54
CA ASN A 50 1.03 12.57 14.19
C ASN A 50 0.38 11.18 14.15
N ASP A 51 0.13 10.55 15.30
CA ASP A 51 -0.32 9.16 15.36
C ASP A 51 -1.68 8.94 14.69
N GLU A 52 -2.62 9.87 14.90
CA GLU A 52 -3.92 9.80 14.24
C GLU A 52 -3.80 9.98 12.72
N ALA A 53 -2.95 10.90 12.26
CA ALA A 53 -2.74 11.15 10.84
C ALA A 53 -2.13 9.92 10.15
N ARG A 54 -1.15 9.28 10.82
CA ARG A 54 -0.58 8.00 10.37
C ARG A 54 -1.64 6.91 10.29
N THR A 55 -2.50 6.80 11.30
CA THR A 55 -3.57 5.79 11.34
C THR A 55 -4.55 5.99 10.19
N ARG A 56 -5.04 7.22 9.97
CA ARG A 56 -5.93 7.55 8.85
C ARG A 56 -5.31 7.27 7.48
N ALA A 57 -4.04 7.59 7.29
CA ALA A 57 -3.33 7.31 6.04
C ALA A 57 -3.22 5.79 5.79
N HIS A 58 -2.96 5.01 6.84
CA HIS A 58 -2.92 3.56 6.74
C HIS A 58 -4.29 2.95 6.43
N ASP A 59 -5.34 3.41 7.09
CA ASP A 59 -6.72 2.97 6.81
C ASP A 59 -7.11 3.28 5.36
N THR A 60 -6.78 4.47 4.88
CA THR A 60 -7.01 4.86 3.48
C THR A 60 -6.31 3.91 2.50
N PHE A 61 -5.08 3.52 2.80
CA PHE A 61 -4.35 2.55 1.97
C PHE A 61 -5.00 1.16 1.98
N ILE A 62 -5.42 0.67 3.15
CA ILE A 62 -6.14 -0.60 3.30
C ILE A 62 -7.46 -0.56 2.50
N ASP A 63 -8.21 0.54 2.59
CA ASP A 63 -9.45 0.72 1.85
C ASP A 63 -9.21 0.70 0.34
N CYS A 64 -8.16 1.36 -0.14
CA CYS A 64 -7.79 1.30 -1.55
C CYS A 64 -7.43 -0.12 -2.00
N CYS A 65 -6.74 -0.90 -1.16
CA CYS A 65 -6.47 -2.32 -1.43
C CYS A 65 -7.77 -3.12 -1.58
N ASN A 66 -8.71 -2.93 -0.65
CA ASN A 66 -10.00 -3.62 -0.63
C ASN A 66 -10.90 -3.22 -1.80
N ILE A 67 -10.92 -1.93 -2.18
CA ILE A 67 -11.69 -1.42 -3.31
C ILE A 67 -11.14 -2.01 -4.60
N LEU A 68 -9.83 -1.93 -4.85
CA LEU A 68 -9.24 -2.46 -6.07
C LEU A 68 -9.51 -3.96 -6.21
N SER A 69 -9.30 -4.75 -5.15
CA SER A 69 -9.52 -6.20 -5.22
C SER A 69 -10.98 -6.55 -5.53
N ARG A 70 -11.94 -5.83 -4.94
CA ARG A 70 -13.37 -6.03 -5.21
C ARG A 70 -13.74 -5.69 -6.65
N GLU A 71 -13.23 -4.57 -7.17
CA GLU A 71 -13.51 -4.16 -8.54
C GLU A 71 -12.81 -5.06 -9.57
N MET A 72 -11.61 -5.57 -9.26
CA MET A 72 -10.95 -6.59 -10.07
C MET A 72 -11.81 -7.85 -10.19
N ILE A 73 -12.35 -8.37 -9.08
CA ILE A 73 -13.24 -9.53 -9.09
C ILE A 73 -14.49 -9.27 -9.95
N LYS A 74 -15.12 -8.09 -9.79
CA LYS A 74 -16.30 -7.71 -10.60
C LYS A 74 -15.98 -7.60 -12.09
N ALA A 75 -14.77 -7.18 -12.44
CA ALA A 75 -14.28 -7.11 -13.81
C ALA A 75 -13.82 -8.46 -14.39
N GLY A 76 -13.89 -9.54 -13.61
CA GLY A 76 -13.41 -10.87 -14.01
C GLY A 76 -11.88 -11.01 -13.98
N GLU A 77 -11.17 -10.11 -13.29
CA GLU A 77 -9.72 -10.16 -13.09
C GLU A 77 -9.35 -10.94 -11.81
N ASN A 78 -8.13 -11.51 -11.77
CA ASN A 78 -7.63 -12.22 -10.59
C ASN A 78 -7.22 -11.24 -9.48
N ALA A 79 -7.84 -11.35 -8.31
CA ALA A 79 -7.55 -10.51 -7.13
C ALA A 79 -6.97 -11.29 -5.94
N ASP A 80 -6.43 -12.49 -6.17
CA ASP A 80 -5.91 -13.37 -5.09
C ASP A 80 -4.74 -12.73 -4.35
N TRP A 81 -4.09 -11.74 -4.96
CA TRP A 81 -3.05 -10.93 -4.32
C TRP A 81 -3.53 -10.31 -3.02
N ARG A 82 -4.82 -9.93 -2.92
CA ARG A 82 -5.37 -9.33 -1.69
C ARG A 82 -5.52 -10.36 -0.58
N LEU A 83 -5.94 -11.58 -0.91
CA LEU A 83 -5.98 -12.69 0.05
C LEU A 83 -4.56 -13.03 0.52
N TYR A 84 -3.62 -13.10 -0.43
CA TYR A 84 -2.21 -13.40 -0.17
C TYR A 84 -1.51 -12.33 0.69
N LEU A 85 -1.87 -11.06 0.53
CA LEU A 85 -1.40 -9.97 1.38
C LEU A 85 -1.83 -10.13 2.85
N GLY A 86 -2.92 -10.87 3.11
CA GLY A 86 -3.40 -11.11 4.47
C GLY A 86 -4.09 -9.88 5.11
N ASN A 87 -4.36 -9.97 6.40
CA ASN A 87 -5.03 -8.91 7.18
C ASN A 87 -4.18 -8.35 8.31
N ASP A 88 -2.91 -8.77 8.40
CA ASP A 88 -2.00 -8.20 9.37
C ASP A 88 -1.68 -6.75 8.98
N ARG A 89 -2.10 -5.80 9.82
CA ARG A 89 -1.93 -4.37 9.55
C ARG A 89 -0.46 -3.99 9.43
N LYS A 90 0.45 -4.62 10.18
CA LYS A 90 1.86 -4.30 10.10
C LYS A 90 2.45 -4.74 8.75
N GLU A 91 2.12 -5.95 8.30
CA GLU A 91 2.54 -6.46 7.00
C GLU A 91 1.97 -5.62 5.84
N ILE A 92 0.70 -5.22 5.91
CA ILE A 92 0.10 -4.30 4.93
C ILE A 92 0.85 -2.96 4.94
N GLY A 93 1.17 -2.43 6.11
CA GLY A 93 1.97 -1.21 6.23
C GLY A 93 3.36 -1.33 5.62
N ASP A 94 4.04 -2.46 5.82
CA ASP A 94 5.35 -2.72 5.21
C ASP A 94 5.23 -2.86 3.68
N PHE A 95 4.14 -3.47 3.18
CA PHE A 95 3.84 -3.54 1.75
C PHE A 95 3.69 -2.16 1.10
N ALA A 96 3.06 -1.18 1.78
CA ALA A 96 2.99 0.19 1.29
C ALA A 96 4.39 0.81 1.06
N CYS A 97 5.33 0.58 1.99
CA CYS A 97 6.71 1.03 1.85
C CYS A 97 7.43 0.34 0.66
N TYR A 98 7.16 -0.94 0.42
CA TYR A 98 7.71 -1.64 -0.74
C TYR A 98 7.14 -1.11 -2.06
N LEU A 99 5.84 -0.81 -2.13
CA LEU A 99 5.24 -0.18 -3.30
C LEU A 99 5.91 1.15 -3.65
N HIS A 100 6.12 2.01 -2.63
CA HIS A 100 6.84 3.27 -2.79
C HIS A 100 8.25 3.07 -3.36
N CYS A 101 8.98 2.08 -2.82
CA CYS A 101 10.30 1.71 -3.33
C CYS A 101 10.23 1.23 -4.79
N PHE A 102 9.39 0.24 -5.11
CA PHE A 102 9.32 -0.34 -6.45
C PHE A 102 8.93 0.67 -7.52
N VAL A 103 7.95 1.53 -7.25
CA VAL A 103 7.53 2.55 -8.22
C VAL A 103 8.63 3.58 -8.41
N GLY A 104 9.22 4.10 -7.33
CA GLY A 104 10.33 5.06 -7.45
C GLY A 104 11.55 4.50 -8.17
N LEU A 105 11.82 3.19 -8.06
CA LEU A 105 12.90 2.54 -8.79
C LEU A 105 12.59 2.29 -10.27
N ASN A 106 11.32 2.24 -10.66
CA ASN A 106 10.90 2.03 -12.06
C ASN A 106 10.86 3.34 -12.87
N GLU A 107 10.68 4.50 -12.22
CA GLU A 107 10.62 5.83 -12.86
C GLU A 107 12.01 6.51 -12.98
N ARG A 108 13.06 5.72 -13.22
CA ARG A 108 14.44 6.21 -13.34
C ARG A 108 14.75 6.86 -14.69
#